data_AF-A0A928JVZ6-F1
#
_entry.id   AF-A0A928JVZ6-F1
#
_cell.length_a   1.000
_cell.length_b   1.000
_cell.length_c   1.000
_cell.angle_alpha   90.00
_cell.angle_beta   90.00
_cell.angle_gamma   90.00
#
_symmetry.space_group_name_H-M   'P 1'
#
loop_
_entity.id
_entity.type
_entity.pdbx_description
1 polymer ?
#
loop_
_entity_poly.entity_id
_entity_poly.type
_entity_poly.pdbx_seq_one_letter_code
_entity_poly.pdbx_strand_id
1 'polypeptide(L)'
;MHSFLLIGQSNMAGRGYLKEAKEIDTSRIYTLRNGRWQKMFRPINPDRSFSGVNLAESFAERYAQKYKVDVGLICCADGGTNLSQWMPGESLFDNAVNNARLAARTSEIVGILWHQGESDCKDELYPTYQVRLETMIQALRKELNLNDVPFIVGGLGDYLQFYPLKNYVHINNALKNIADNNEPVGFVSAEGLTSNPDNLHFNSESLYDFGVRYFEVFEKMNKRTDSIKKDDVKEDILRSEMELL
;
A
#
# COMPACT_ATOMS: atom_id res chain seq x y z
N MET A 1 12.04 -6.72 13.04
CA MET A 1 10.85 -5.88 12.83
C MET A 1 10.55 -5.92 11.34
N HIS A 2 9.30 -6.18 10.96
CA HIS A 2 8.86 -6.11 9.57
C HIS A 2 8.24 -4.74 9.33
N SER A 3 8.43 -4.17 8.15
CA SER A 3 8.02 -2.80 7.85
C SER A 3 7.33 -2.68 6.50
N PHE A 4 6.48 -1.67 6.40
CA PHE A 4 5.63 -1.42 5.24
C PHE A 4 5.76 0.03 4.80
N LEU A 5 6.05 0.24 3.51
CA LEU A 5 6.05 1.56 2.89
C LEU A 5 4.63 1.94 2.48
N LEU A 6 4.14 3.07 2.98
CA LEU A 6 2.79 3.58 2.70
C LEU A 6 2.91 4.82 1.81
N ILE A 7 2.43 4.72 0.58
CA ILE A 7 2.56 5.76 -0.45
C ILE A 7 1.25 5.97 -1.21
N GLY A 8 1.10 7.16 -1.79
CA GLY A 8 -0.13 7.58 -2.47
C GLY A 8 -0.66 8.89 -1.91
N GLN A 9 -1.98 9.09 -1.95
CA GLN A 9 -2.60 10.38 -1.62
C GLN A 9 -3.41 10.37 -0.31
N SER A 10 -4.39 11.27 -0.18
CA SER A 10 -5.14 11.52 1.05
C SER A 10 -5.83 10.26 1.61
N ASN A 11 -6.33 9.35 0.77
CA ASN A 11 -6.95 8.10 1.23
C ASN A 11 -5.92 7.07 1.74
N MET A 12 -4.66 7.07 1.26
CA MET A 12 -3.56 6.36 1.94
C MET A 12 -3.12 7.09 3.21
N ALA A 13 -3.05 8.42 3.19
CA ALA A 13 -2.65 9.20 4.36
C ALA A 13 -3.68 9.11 5.51
N GLY A 14 -4.95 8.85 5.17
CA GLY A 14 -6.02 8.67 6.14
C GLY A 14 -6.75 9.98 6.44
N ARG A 15 -8.07 9.94 6.33
CA ARG A 15 -8.99 11.06 6.52
C ARG A 15 -10.25 10.66 7.28
N GLY A 16 -10.33 9.42 7.77
CA GLY A 16 -11.43 9.02 8.64
C GLY A 16 -11.41 9.84 9.93
N TYR A 17 -12.57 10.26 10.40
CA TYR A 17 -12.64 11.10 11.58
C TYR A 17 -12.14 10.39 12.84
N LEU A 18 -11.22 11.05 13.56
CA LEU A 18 -10.62 10.51 14.79
C LEU A 18 -11.64 10.24 15.91
N LYS A 19 -12.76 10.99 15.94
CA LYS A 19 -13.87 10.76 16.88
C LYS A 19 -14.59 9.41 16.65
N GLU A 20 -14.43 8.81 15.47
CA GLU A 20 -14.99 7.52 15.07
C GLU A 20 -13.93 6.41 15.05
N ALA A 21 -12.74 6.68 15.60
CA ALA A 21 -11.66 5.71 15.63
C ALA A 21 -12.02 4.53 16.56
N LYS A 22 -11.81 3.30 16.06
CA LYS A 22 -11.96 2.07 16.84
C LYS A 22 -10.72 1.87 17.72
N GLU A 23 -10.91 1.21 18.86
CA GLU A 23 -9.79 0.67 19.63
C GLU A 23 -9.19 -0.52 18.87
N ILE A 24 -7.86 -0.55 18.80
CA ILE A 24 -7.09 -1.62 18.15
C ILE A 24 -5.85 -1.93 19.01
N ASP A 25 -5.33 -3.14 18.90
CA ASP A 25 -4.09 -3.53 19.57
C ASP A 25 -2.88 -2.91 18.85
N THR A 26 -2.36 -1.81 19.40
CA THR A 26 -1.16 -1.12 18.90
C THR A 26 0.13 -1.56 19.59
N SER A 27 0.09 -2.57 20.46
CA SER A 27 1.23 -2.96 21.31
C SER A 27 2.50 -3.29 20.53
N ARG A 28 2.36 -3.74 19.28
CA ARG A 28 3.45 -4.11 18.37
C ARG A 28 3.59 -3.21 17.14
N ILE A 29 2.88 -2.09 17.10
CA ILE A 29 2.84 -1.20 15.93
C ILE A 29 3.68 0.05 16.20
N TYR A 30 4.53 0.39 15.23
CA TYR A 30 5.43 1.54 15.27
C TYR A 30 5.29 2.36 13.98
N THR A 31 5.61 3.65 14.06
CA THR A 31 5.69 4.56 12.90
C THR A 31 7.10 5.13 12.81
N LEU A 32 7.63 5.28 11.60
CA LEU A 32 8.90 5.95 11.39
C LEU A 32 8.69 7.47 11.51
N ARG A 33 9.36 8.09 12.47
CA ARG A 33 9.24 9.52 12.78
C ARG A 33 10.61 10.12 13.02
N ASN A 34 10.96 11.14 12.24
CA ASN A 34 12.26 11.82 12.35
C ASN A 34 13.43 10.80 12.36
N GLY A 35 13.34 9.79 11.49
CA GLY A 35 14.32 8.72 11.36
C GLY A 35 14.37 7.66 12.46
N ARG A 36 13.36 7.60 13.36
CA ARG A 36 13.31 6.64 14.46
C ARG A 36 11.95 5.96 14.55
N TRP A 37 11.94 4.70 14.95
CA TRP A 37 10.70 3.98 15.28
C TRP A 37 10.12 4.50 16.58
N GLN A 38 8.88 4.95 16.54
CA GLN A 38 8.11 5.37 17.72
C GLN A 38 6.83 4.54 17.79
N LYS A 39 6.34 4.25 19.00
CA LYS A 39 5.04 3.58 19.16
C LYS A 39 3.98 4.34 18.38
N MET A 40 3.11 3.59 17.70
CA MET A 40 2.04 4.18 16.89
C MET A 40 1.15 5.09 17.75
N PHE A 41 0.88 6.28 17.22
CA PHE A 41 -0.17 7.17 17.69
C PHE A 41 -0.86 7.79 16.46
N ARG A 42 -2.11 8.21 16.63
CA ARG A 42 -2.89 8.83 15.56
C ARG A 42 -2.66 10.34 15.49
N PRO A 43 -2.68 10.93 14.28
CA PRO A 43 -2.72 10.27 12.98
C PRO A 43 -1.34 9.72 12.57
N ILE A 44 -1.31 8.52 11.95
CA ILE A 44 -0.03 7.88 11.58
C ILE A 44 0.67 8.58 10.41
N ASN A 45 -0.08 9.22 9.51
CA ASN A 45 0.43 10.00 8.38
C ASN A 45 -0.10 11.45 8.44
N PRO A 46 0.50 12.34 9.26
CA PRO A 46 0.09 13.73 9.50
C PRO A 46 0.58 14.65 8.38
N ASP A 47 0.19 14.36 7.14
CA ASP A 47 0.51 15.21 5.98
C ASP A 47 -0.26 16.55 6.03
N ARG A 48 -1.41 16.59 6.71
CA ARG A 48 -2.25 17.77 6.91
C ARG A 48 -2.74 17.85 8.36
N SER A 49 -3.24 19.01 8.78
CA SER A 49 -3.82 19.20 10.14
C SER A 49 -5.08 18.37 10.39
N PHE A 50 -5.75 17.92 9.33
CA PHE A 50 -6.97 17.12 9.36
C PHE A 50 -6.72 15.65 8.97
N SER A 51 -5.46 15.17 9.00
CA SER A 51 -5.17 13.75 8.86
C SER A 51 -5.83 12.96 10.00
N GLY A 52 -6.32 11.76 9.68
CA GLY A 52 -7.19 11.01 10.58
C GLY A 52 -6.86 9.53 10.68
N VAL A 53 -7.90 8.72 10.88
CA VAL A 53 -7.84 7.25 10.82
C VAL A 53 -7.27 6.83 9.48
N ASN A 54 -6.47 5.77 9.48
CA ASN A 54 -5.74 5.28 8.31
C ASN A 54 -5.96 3.76 8.12
N LEU A 55 -6.03 3.29 6.87
CA LEU A 55 -6.20 1.85 6.56
C LEU A 55 -5.04 0.99 7.10
N ALA A 56 -3.84 1.55 7.21
CA ALA A 56 -2.68 0.78 7.67
C ALA A 56 -2.77 0.42 9.16
N GLU A 57 -3.69 1.02 9.91
CA GLU A 57 -3.93 0.70 11.32
C GLU A 57 -4.44 -0.74 11.51
N SER A 58 -5.58 -1.10 10.90
CA SER A 58 -6.11 -2.46 10.96
C SER A 58 -5.26 -3.44 10.18
N PHE A 59 -4.65 -3.02 9.07
CA PHE A 59 -3.66 -3.84 8.35
C PHE A 59 -2.53 -4.30 9.28
N ALA A 60 -1.89 -3.35 9.98
CA ALA A 60 -0.76 -3.63 10.84
C ALA A 60 -1.16 -4.44 12.08
N GLU A 61 -2.34 -4.17 12.65
CA GLU A 61 -2.91 -4.97 13.73
C GLU A 61 -3.05 -6.44 13.32
N ARG A 62 -3.71 -6.72 12.19
CA ARG A 62 -3.89 -8.09 11.68
C ARG A 62 -2.55 -8.76 11.42
N TYR A 63 -1.60 -8.03 10.84
CA TYR A 63 -0.25 -8.53 10.61
C TYR A 63 0.47 -8.90 11.92
N ALA A 64 0.50 -8.00 12.90
CA ALA A 64 1.16 -8.24 14.19
C ALA A 64 0.50 -9.40 14.94
N GLN A 65 -0.83 -9.51 14.90
CA GLN A 65 -1.57 -10.61 15.52
C GLN A 65 -1.27 -11.95 14.86
N LYS A 66 -1.17 -12.00 13.53
CA LYS A 66 -0.89 -13.22 12.77
C LYS A 66 0.54 -13.69 12.97
N TYR A 67 1.51 -12.81 12.75
CA TYR A 67 2.93 -13.17 12.68
C TYR A 67 3.68 -12.98 14.00
N LYS A 68 3.05 -12.37 15.01
CA LYS A 68 3.61 -12.13 16.35
C LYS A 68 4.93 -11.35 16.34
N VAL A 69 5.09 -10.45 15.38
CA VAL A 69 6.26 -9.57 15.21
C VAL A 69 5.89 -8.11 15.37
N ASP A 70 6.91 -7.29 15.63
CA ASP A 70 6.77 -5.84 15.59
C ASP A 70 6.65 -5.34 14.14
N VAL A 71 5.71 -4.42 13.92
CA VAL A 71 5.33 -3.87 12.61
C VAL A 71 5.69 -2.39 12.55
N GLY A 72 6.52 -2.00 11.59
CA GLY A 72 6.90 -0.61 11.32
C GLY A 72 6.15 -0.03 10.12
N LEU A 73 5.55 1.14 10.30
CA LEU A 73 4.85 1.87 9.24
C LEU A 73 5.70 3.05 8.76
N ILE A 74 6.04 3.06 7.48
CA ILE A 74 6.83 4.11 6.82
C ILE A 74 5.84 4.99 6.05
N CYS A 75 5.28 5.97 6.74
CA CYS A 75 4.21 6.83 6.22
C CYS A 75 4.76 7.94 5.32
N CYS A 76 4.52 7.84 4.00
CA CYS A 76 5.03 8.80 3.01
C CYS A 76 3.93 9.37 2.10
N ALA A 77 2.65 9.06 2.34
CA ALA A 77 1.56 9.55 1.50
C ALA A 77 1.30 11.05 1.70
N ASP A 78 0.86 11.73 0.63
CA ASP A 78 0.65 13.18 0.63
C ASP A 78 -0.66 13.55 -0.10
N GLY A 79 -1.56 14.25 0.59
CA GLY A 79 -2.91 14.54 0.10
C GLY A 79 -2.96 15.51 -1.09
N GLY A 80 -3.78 15.15 -2.09
CA GLY A 80 -4.04 15.99 -3.26
C GLY A 80 -3.02 15.83 -4.40
N THR A 81 -2.10 14.88 -4.28
CA THR A 81 -1.07 14.63 -5.30
C THR A 81 -1.61 13.81 -6.45
N ASN A 82 -1.14 14.08 -7.66
CA ASN A 82 -1.29 13.19 -8.82
C ASN A 82 -0.04 12.33 -9.03
N LEU A 83 -0.15 11.30 -9.86
CA LEU A 83 0.92 10.34 -10.14
C LEU A 83 2.17 10.97 -10.78
N SER A 84 2.04 12.08 -11.51
CA SER A 84 3.22 12.75 -12.08
C SER A 84 4.17 13.25 -11.00
N GLN A 85 3.68 13.60 -9.81
CA GLN A 85 4.50 14.02 -8.66
C GLN A 85 5.19 12.85 -7.94
N TRP A 86 4.85 11.62 -8.31
CA TRP A 86 5.41 10.37 -7.79
C TRP A 86 6.40 9.71 -8.75
N MET A 87 6.72 10.35 -9.88
CA MET A 87 7.67 9.80 -10.83
C MET A 87 9.12 9.91 -10.32
N PRO A 88 10.06 9.08 -10.81
CA PRO A 88 11.46 9.16 -10.41
C PRO A 88 12.06 10.55 -10.63
N GLY A 89 12.76 11.07 -9.62
CA GLY A 89 13.30 12.43 -9.61
C GLY A 89 12.33 13.50 -9.08
N GLU A 90 11.09 13.13 -8.78
CA GLU A 90 10.13 14.01 -8.11
C GLU A 90 10.25 13.91 -6.58
N SER A 91 9.93 15.02 -5.91
CA SER A 91 10.14 15.16 -4.46
C SER A 91 9.45 14.08 -3.60
N LEU A 92 8.26 13.60 -3.98
CA LEU A 92 7.54 12.58 -3.22
C LEU A 92 8.16 11.20 -3.38
N PHE A 93 8.61 10.87 -4.60
CA PHE A 93 9.34 9.64 -4.88
C PHE A 93 10.65 9.60 -4.09
N ASP A 94 11.43 10.68 -4.18
CA ASP A 94 12.71 10.78 -3.47
C ASP A 94 12.53 10.73 -1.96
N ASN A 95 11.50 11.38 -1.42
CA ASN A 95 11.15 11.31 0.00
C ASN A 95 10.79 9.88 0.42
N ALA A 96 9.97 9.16 -0.35
CA ALA A 96 9.62 7.77 -0.07
C ALA A 96 10.85 6.86 -0.08
N VAL A 97 11.72 7.01 -1.09
CA VAL A 97 12.97 6.24 -1.20
C VAL A 97 13.89 6.51 -0.01
N ASN A 98 14.06 7.78 0.38
CA ASN A 98 14.92 8.16 1.51
C ASN A 98 14.41 7.60 2.84
N ASN A 99 13.09 7.70 3.10
CA ASN A 99 12.49 7.14 4.31
C ASN A 99 12.56 5.61 4.33
N ALA A 100 12.34 4.94 3.20
CA ALA A 100 12.48 3.50 3.06
C ALA A 100 13.93 3.04 3.34
N ARG A 101 14.93 3.70 2.73
CA ARG A 101 16.35 3.41 3.00
C ARG A 101 16.72 3.60 4.46
N LEU A 102 16.17 4.62 5.12
CA LEU A 102 16.41 4.87 6.53
C LEU A 102 15.77 3.80 7.43
N ALA A 103 14.53 3.41 7.16
CA ALA A 103 13.84 2.32 7.84
C ALA A 103 14.61 0.99 7.72
N ALA A 104 15.04 0.66 6.49
CA ALA A 104 15.72 -0.58 6.14
C ALA A 104 17.04 -0.82 6.91
N ARG A 105 17.61 0.20 7.57
CA ARG A 105 18.76 0.04 8.46
C ARG A 105 18.45 -0.78 9.72
N THR A 106 17.18 -0.85 10.12
CA THR A 106 16.74 -1.45 11.39
C THR A 106 15.46 -2.28 11.28
N SER A 107 14.89 -2.39 10.09
CA SER A 107 13.73 -3.22 9.77
C SER A 107 13.90 -3.86 8.40
N GLU A 108 13.08 -4.87 8.12
CA GLU A 108 12.96 -5.46 6.78
C GLU A 108 11.69 -4.90 6.12
N ILE A 109 11.78 -4.37 4.90
CA ILE A 109 10.60 -3.90 4.16
C ILE A 109 9.98 -5.11 3.46
N VAL A 110 8.83 -5.54 3.95
CA VAL A 110 8.17 -6.78 3.48
C VAL A 110 6.93 -6.50 2.63
N GLY A 111 6.53 -5.24 2.46
CA GLY A 111 5.42 -4.87 1.60
C GLY A 111 5.37 -3.37 1.33
N ILE A 112 4.76 -3.00 0.20
CA ILE A 112 4.48 -1.62 -0.18
C ILE A 112 2.97 -1.49 -0.40
N LEU A 113 2.34 -0.51 0.24
CA LEU A 113 0.92 -0.23 0.12
C LEU A 113 0.76 1.08 -0.65
N TRP A 114 0.06 1.00 -1.77
CA TRP A 114 -0.27 2.12 -2.63
C TRP A 114 -1.77 2.38 -2.63
N HIS A 115 -2.17 3.62 -2.38
CA HIS A 115 -3.53 4.07 -2.67
C HIS A 115 -3.53 5.50 -3.23
N GLN A 116 -3.77 5.59 -4.54
CA GLN A 116 -3.88 6.85 -5.27
C GLN A 116 -4.63 6.64 -6.57
N GLY A 117 -5.19 7.73 -7.09
CA GLY A 117 -5.74 7.77 -8.44
C GLY A 117 -6.80 8.86 -8.63
N GLU A 118 -7.36 9.38 -7.54
CA GLU A 118 -8.44 10.37 -7.57
C GLU A 118 -8.01 11.64 -8.30
N SER A 119 -6.78 12.12 -8.07
CA SER A 119 -6.24 13.31 -8.76
C SER A 119 -5.90 13.07 -10.24
N ASP A 120 -5.81 11.81 -10.67
CA ASP A 120 -5.54 11.41 -12.06
C ASP A 120 -6.83 11.07 -12.83
N CYS A 121 -8.01 11.22 -12.22
CA CYS A 121 -9.29 11.06 -12.90
C CYS A 121 -9.61 12.17 -13.93
N LYS A 122 -8.66 13.07 -14.22
CA LYS A 122 -8.80 14.11 -15.25
C LYS A 122 -8.63 13.52 -16.65
N ASP A 123 -9.30 14.10 -17.64
CA ASP A 123 -9.35 13.58 -19.02
C ASP A 123 -7.95 13.44 -19.64
N GLU A 124 -7.04 14.35 -19.29
CA GLU A 124 -5.65 14.35 -19.76
C GLU A 124 -4.72 13.37 -19.02
N LEU A 125 -5.12 12.84 -17.86
CA LEU A 125 -4.26 12.05 -16.98
C LEU A 125 -4.64 10.55 -16.95
N TYR A 126 -5.93 10.22 -16.86
CA TYR A 126 -6.35 8.83 -16.72
C TYR A 126 -5.90 7.91 -17.87
N PRO A 127 -5.82 8.35 -19.15
CA PRO A 127 -5.45 7.45 -20.24
C PRO A 127 -4.02 6.90 -20.13
N THR A 128 -3.13 7.62 -19.46
CA THR A 128 -1.71 7.25 -19.30
C THR A 128 -1.40 6.69 -17.92
N TYR A 129 -2.40 6.58 -17.03
CA TYR A 129 -2.20 6.22 -15.64
C TYR A 129 -1.52 4.86 -15.47
N GLN A 130 -1.96 3.84 -16.22
CA GLN A 130 -1.41 2.49 -16.13
C GLN A 130 0.11 2.48 -16.38
N VAL A 131 0.54 2.99 -17.54
CA VAL A 131 1.95 2.99 -17.95
C VAL A 131 2.81 3.83 -17.00
N ARG A 132 2.29 4.98 -16.55
CA ARG A 132 3.01 5.82 -15.57
C ARG A 132 3.18 5.09 -14.23
N LEU A 133 2.15 4.36 -13.78
CA LEU A 133 2.20 3.68 -12.50
C LEU A 133 3.12 2.46 -12.55
N GLU A 134 3.09 1.67 -13.63
CA GLU A 134 4.05 0.58 -13.87
C GLU A 134 5.49 1.09 -13.88
N THR A 135 5.73 2.23 -14.55
CA THR A 135 7.05 2.88 -14.58
C THR A 135 7.51 3.28 -13.18
N MET A 136 6.61 3.89 -12.38
CA MET A 136 6.90 4.28 -11.00
C MET A 136 7.21 3.06 -10.12
N ILE A 137 6.41 1.99 -10.21
CA ILE A 137 6.61 0.74 -9.45
C ILE A 137 7.97 0.13 -9.79
N GLN A 138 8.31 0.01 -11.07
CA GLN A 138 9.59 -0.56 -11.51
C GLN A 138 10.78 0.26 -11.01
N ALA A 139 10.69 1.59 -11.09
CA ALA A 139 11.74 2.47 -10.59
C ALA A 139 11.90 2.36 -9.07
N LEU A 140 10.80 2.33 -8.32
CA LEU A 140 10.83 2.21 -6.86
C LEU A 140 11.47 0.89 -6.42
N ARG A 141 11.09 -0.22 -7.06
CA ARG A 141 11.68 -1.55 -6.81
C ARG A 141 13.17 -1.56 -7.09
N LYS A 142 13.60 -0.98 -8.20
CA LYS A 142 15.02 -0.86 -8.56
C LYS A 142 15.80 -0.04 -7.54
N GLU A 143 15.30 1.15 -7.17
CA GLU A 143 15.98 2.06 -6.23
C GLU A 143 16.13 1.49 -4.82
N LEU A 144 15.18 0.66 -4.40
CA LEU A 144 15.16 0.06 -3.05
C LEU A 144 15.62 -1.40 -3.03
N ASN A 145 15.91 -2.00 -4.18
CA ASN A 145 16.20 -3.43 -4.32
C ASN A 145 15.08 -4.32 -3.73
N LEU A 146 13.82 -4.02 -4.05
CA LEU A 146 12.63 -4.69 -3.52
C LEU A 146 11.83 -5.41 -4.61
N ASN A 147 12.51 -6.11 -5.52
CA ASN A 147 11.87 -6.73 -6.69
C ASN A 147 10.83 -7.79 -6.32
N ASP A 148 11.09 -8.58 -5.26
CA ASP A 148 10.23 -9.67 -4.80
C ASP A 148 9.22 -9.25 -3.72
N VAL A 149 9.21 -7.97 -3.35
CA VAL A 149 8.33 -7.47 -2.30
C VAL A 149 6.93 -7.22 -2.86
N PRO A 150 5.87 -7.74 -2.21
CA PRO A 150 4.49 -7.46 -2.58
C PRO A 150 4.21 -5.96 -2.67
N PHE A 151 3.72 -5.52 -3.83
CA PHE A 151 3.21 -4.16 -4.04
C PHE A 151 1.69 -4.23 -4.15
N ILE A 152 0.97 -3.64 -3.21
CA ILE A 152 -0.49 -3.79 -3.12
C ILE A 152 -1.14 -2.46 -3.46
N VAL A 153 -1.97 -2.47 -4.51
CA VAL A 153 -2.75 -1.32 -4.97
C VAL A 153 -4.21 -1.44 -4.52
N GLY A 154 -4.79 -0.36 -4.01
CA GLY A 154 -6.20 -0.29 -3.66
C GLY A 154 -7.02 0.43 -4.72
N GLY A 155 -8.20 -0.11 -5.02
CA GLY A 155 -9.17 0.55 -5.87
C GLY A 155 -9.77 1.80 -5.20
N LEU A 156 -10.19 2.75 -6.03
CA LEU A 156 -10.95 3.93 -5.65
C LEU A 156 -12.40 3.55 -5.34
N GLY A 157 -13.01 4.19 -4.34
CA GLY A 157 -14.37 3.90 -3.89
C GLY A 157 -15.46 4.34 -4.86
N ASP A 158 -16.52 3.55 -5.01
CA ASP A 158 -17.64 3.84 -5.92
C ASP A 158 -18.50 5.04 -5.49
N TYR A 159 -18.35 5.51 -4.25
CA TYR A 159 -18.96 6.77 -3.80
C TYR A 159 -18.46 7.99 -4.59
N LEU A 160 -17.33 7.88 -5.31
CA LEU A 160 -16.81 8.95 -6.15
C LEU A 160 -17.76 9.33 -7.29
N GLN A 161 -18.75 8.50 -7.63
CA GLN A 161 -19.84 8.87 -8.52
C GLN A 161 -20.64 10.10 -8.03
N PHE A 162 -20.61 10.39 -6.73
CA PHE A 162 -21.26 11.54 -6.10
C PHE A 162 -20.31 12.75 -5.93
N TYR A 163 -19.11 12.67 -6.48
CA TYR A 163 -18.08 13.71 -6.46
C TYR A 163 -17.69 14.05 -7.91
N PRO A 164 -17.20 15.26 -8.24
CA PRO A 164 -16.86 15.64 -9.62
C PRO A 164 -15.59 14.95 -10.18
N LEU A 165 -15.40 13.65 -9.95
CA LEU A 165 -14.34 12.81 -10.52
C LEU A 165 -14.98 11.67 -11.33
N LYS A 166 -15.08 11.85 -12.65
CA LYS A 166 -15.85 10.95 -13.52
C LYS A 166 -15.09 9.68 -13.94
N ASN A 167 -13.77 9.77 -14.07
CA ASN A 167 -12.97 8.71 -14.68
C ASN A 167 -12.39 7.68 -13.68
N TYR A 168 -12.90 7.62 -12.45
CA TYR A 168 -12.40 6.71 -11.41
C TYR A 168 -12.53 5.23 -11.80
N VAL A 169 -13.53 4.87 -12.60
CA VAL A 169 -13.71 3.51 -13.14
C VAL A 169 -12.55 3.12 -14.06
N HIS A 170 -12.06 4.06 -14.89
CA HIS A 170 -10.90 3.81 -15.75
C HIS A 170 -9.61 3.64 -14.94
N ILE A 171 -9.46 4.41 -13.86
CA ILE A 171 -8.35 4.24 -12.92
C ILE A 171 -8.43 2.88 -12.23
N ASN A 172 -9.61 2.45 -11.76
CA ASN A 172 -9.79 1.12 -11.16
C ASN A 172 -9.46 -0.01 -12.14
N ASN A 173 -9.86 0.12 -13.41
CA ASN A 173 -9.50 -0.85 -14.44
C ASN A 173 -7.98 -0.89 -14.67
N ALA A 174 -7.31 0.26 -14.70
CA ALA A 174 -5.85 0.33 -14.79
C ALA A 174 -5.16 -0.34 -13.59
N LEU A 175 -5.58 -0.03 -12.36
CA LEU A 175 -5.04 -0.63 -11.13
C LEU A 175 -5.19 -2.16 -11.13
N LYS A 176 -6.36 -2.66 -11.55
CA LYS A 176 -6.61 -4.08 -11.68
C LYS A 176 -5.73 -4.73 -12.76
N ASN A 177 -5.66 -4.12 -13.94
CA ASN A 177 -4.81 -4.61 -15.03
C ASN A 177 -3.33 -4.70 -14.62
N ILE A 178 -2.82 -3.74 -13.85
CA ILE A 178 -1.44 -3.78 -13.35
C ILE A 178 -1.24 -5.01 -12.45
N ALA A 179 -2.16 -5.24 -11.51
CA ALA A 179 -2.08 -6.40 -10.61
C ALA A 179 -2.21 -7.74 -11.36
N ASP A 180 -3.07 -7.82 -12.37
CA ASP A 180 -3.28 -9.04 -13.15
C ASP A 180 -2.07 -9.40 -14.04
N ASN A 181 -1.28 -8.39 -14.47
CA ASN A 181 -0.20 -8.59 -15.45
C ASN A 181 1.21 -8.45 -14.87
N ASN A 182 1.37 -8.06 -13.60
CA ASN A 182 2.68 -7.85 -12.99
C ASN A 182 2.76 -8.58 -11.65
N GLU A 183 3.72 -9.48 -11.48
CA GLU A 183 4.02 -10.09 -10.18
C GLU A 183 5.24 -9.43 -9.52
N PRO A 184 5.32 -9.38 -8.16
CA PRO A 184 4.26 -9.64 -7.19
C PRO A 184 3.43 -8.36 -6.90
N VAL A 185 2.45 -8.03 -7.75
CA VAL A 185 1.49 -6.93 -7.51
C VAL A 185 0.12 -7.49 -7.17
N GLY A 186 -0.59 -6.91 -6.20
CA GLY A 186 -1.92 -7.33 -5.78
C GLY A 186 -2.92 -6.18 -5.80
N PHE A 187 -4.18 -6.49 -6.13
CA PHE A 187 -5.27 -5.51 -6.14
C PHE A 187 -6.25 -5.74 -4.98
N VAL A 188 -6.68 -4.65 -4.33
CA VAL A 188 -7.65 -4.66 -3.23
C VAL A 188 -8.89 -3.88 -3.67
N SER A 189 -10.04 -4.54 -3.71
CA SER A 189 -11.31 -3.89 -4.06
C SER A 189 -11.81 -2.97 -2.95
N ALA A 190 -12.23 -1.76 -3.32
CA ALA A 190 -12.95 -0.81 -2.46
C ALA A 190 -14.48 -0.93 -2.58
N GLU A 191 -14.99 -1.98 -3.22
CA GLU A 191 -16.43 -2.21 -3.36
C GLU A 191 -17.13 -2.27 -2.00
N GLY A 192 -18.26 -1.56 -1.89
CA GLY A 192 -19.05 -1.46 -0.67
C GLY A 192 -18.46 -0.57 0.43
N LEU A 193 -17.24 -0.02 0.23
CA LEU A 193 -16.68 0.98 1.13
C LEU A 193 -17.35 2.34 0.90
N THR A 194 -17.47 3.11 1.96
CA THR A 194 -18.19 4.40 1.99
C THR A 194 -17.28 5.54 2.43
N SER A 195 -17.73 6.76 2.17
CA SER A 195 -16.98 7.98 2.41
C SER A 195 -17.45 8.75 3.63
N ASN A 196 -16.64 9.72 4.04
CA ASN A 196 -17.07 10.86 4.82
C ASN A 196 -18.14 11.66 4.05
N PRO A 197 -18.84 12.61 4.70
CA PRO A 197 -19.83 13.48 4.04
C PRO A 197 -19.32 14.30 2.85
N ASP A 198 -18.01 14.38 2.63
CA ASP A 198 -17.39 15.06 1.48
C ASP A 198 -17.47 14.26 0.16
N ASN A 199 -17.90 12.99 0.22
CA ASN A 199 -17.95 12.06 -0.91
C ASN A 199 -16.61 11.84 -1.64
N LEU A 200 -15.49 12.14 -0.98
CA LEU A 200 -14.14 12.03 -1.55
C LEU A 200 -13.25 11.08 -0.75
N HIS A 201 -13.32 11.19 0.57
CA HIS A 201 -12.44 10.44 1.46
C HIS A 201 -13.17 9.30 2.13
N PHE A 202 -12.54 8.13 2.26
CA PHE A 202 -13.12 7.01 3.02
C PHE A 202 -13.40 7.44 4.46
N ASN A 203 -14.53 6.97 5.01
CA ASN A 203 -14.80 7.14 6.44
C ASN A 203 -13.96 6.17 7.29
N SER A 204 -13.96 6.39 8.61
CA SER A 204 -13.16 5.59 9.55
C SER A 204 -13.49 4.10 9.48
N GLU A 205 -14.77 3.74 9.44
CA GLU A 205 -15.19 2.34 9.34
C GLU A 205 -14.65 1.67 8.07
N SER A 206 -14.82 2.32 6.92
CA SER A 206 -14.37 1.82 5.64
C SER A 206 -12.86 1.69 5.57
N LEU A 207 -12.10 2.61 6.19
CA LEU A 207 -10.63 2.48 6.26
C LEU A 207 -10.21 1.26 7.08
N TYR A 208 -10.90 0.93 8.17
CA TYR A 208 -10.62 -0.28 8.92
C TYR A 208 -10.88 -1.55 8.10
N ASP A 209 -12.03 -1.62 7.43
CA ASP A 209 -12.37 -2.74 6.55
C ASP A 209 -11.38 -2.85 5.39
N PHE A 210 -10.98 -1.72 4.82
CA PHE A 210 -10.01 -1.70 3.73
C PHE A 210 -8.65 -2.22 4.17
N GLY A 211 -8.17 -1.81 5.35
CA GLY A 211 -6.93 -2.31 5.91
C GLY A 211 -6.91 -3.83 6.13
N VAL A 212 -8.05 -4.40 6.55
CA VAL A 212 -8.21 -5.86 6.63
C VAL A 212 -8.12 -6.50 5.25
N ARG A 213 -8.79 -5.93 4.23
CA ARG A 213 -8.72 -6.42 2.84
C ARG A 213 -7.30 -6.35 2.26
N TYR A 214 -6.55 -5.26 2.53
CA TYR A 214 -5.13 -5.15 2.16
C TYR A 214 -4.31 -6.29 2.77
N PHE A 215 -4.55 -6.62 4.04
CA PHE A 215 -3.84 -7.70 4.72
C PHE A 215 -4.20 -9.07 4.14
N GLU A 216 -5.47 -9.31 3.81
CA GLU A 216 -5.90 -10.57 3.18
C GLU A 216 -5.26 -10.78 1.80
N VAL A 217 -5.15 -9.73 0.98
CA VAL A 217 -4.45 -9.79 -0.31
C VAL A 217 -2.97 -10.05 -0.09
N PHE A 218 -2.32 -9.34 0.83
CA PHE A 218 -0.94 -9.58 1.21
C PHE A 218 -0.69 -11.05 1.62
N GLU A 219 -1.54 -11.60 2.50
CA GLU A 219 -1.40 -12.97 3.01
C GLU A 219 -1.55 -14.01 1.89
N LYS A 220 -2.49 -13.78 0.95
CA LYS A 220 -2.69 -14.65 -0.23
C LYS A 220 -1.47 -14.64 -1.15
N MET A 221 -0.87 -13.47 -1.40
CA MET A 221 0.33 -13.35 -2.24
C MET A 221 1.51 -14.10 -1.62
N ASN A 222 1.77 -13.93 -0.32
CA ASN A 222 2.87 -14.60 0.34
C ASN A 222 2.73 -16.13 0.36
N LYS A 223 1.52 -16.65 0.58
CA LYS A 223 1.27 -18.10 0.51
C LYS A 223 1.60 -18.67 -0.87
N ARG A 224 1.31 -17.93 -1.95
CA ARG A 224 1.64 -18.32 -3.32
C ARG A 224 3.15 -18.35 -3.56
N THR A 225 3.89 -17.37 -3.03
CA THR A 225 5.36 -17.35 -3.10
C THR A 225 5.97 -18.54 -2.33
N ASP A 226 5.47 -18.84 -1.13
CA ASP A 226 5.94 -19.98 -0.34
C ASP A 226 5.64 -21.33 -1.02
N SER A 227 4.52 -21.46 -1.74
CA SER A 227 4.23 -22.67 -2.51
C SER A 227 5.15 -22.83 -3.72
N ILE A 228 5.36 -21.78 -4.51
CA ILE A 228 6.24 -21.82 -5.69
C ILE A 228 7.67 -22.20 -5.29
N LYS A 229 8.23 -21.56 -4.25
CA LYS A 229 9.57 -21.89 -3.74
C LYS A 229 9.71 -23.35 -3.29
N LYS A 230 8.64 -23.96 -2.74
CA LYS A 230 8.66 -25.37 -2.35
C LYS A 230 8.63 -26.31 -3.55
N ASP A 231 7.96 -25.93 -4.62
CA ASP A 231 7.89 -26.72 -5.84
C ASP A 231 9.20 -26.64 -6.64
N ASP A 232 9.83 -25.46 -6.74
CA ASP A 232 11.15 -25.29 -7.36
C ASP A 232 12.23 -26.15 -6.66
N VAL A 233 12.25 -26.12 -5.32
CA VAL A 233 13.20 -26.94 -4.53
C VAL A 233 12.98 -28.44 -4.75
N LYS A 234 11.72 -28.89 -4.91
CA LYS A 234 11.44 -30.30 -5.22
C LYS A 234 11.90 -30.67 -6.62
N GLU A 235 11.69 -29.80 -7.60
CA GLU A 235 12.11 -30.04 -8.98
C GLU A 235 13.64 -30.11 -9.10
N ASP A 236 14.37 -29.24 -8.40
CA ASP A 236 15.83 -29.28 -8.34
C ASP A 236 16.36 -30.56 -7.68
N ILE A 237 15.72 -31.03 -6.59
CA ILE A 237 16.07 -32.32 -5.96
C ILE A 237 15.87 -33.47 -6.95
N LEU A 238 14.71 -33.53 -7.62
CA LEU A 238 14.40 -34.55 -8.63
C LEU A 238 15.39 -34.55 -9.79
N ARG A 239 15.78 -33.37 -10.29
CA ARG A 239 16.82 -33.25 -11.34
C ARG A 239 18.18 -33.75 -10.87
N SER A 240 18.58 -33.39 -9.64
CA SER A 240 19.86 -33.83 -9.07
C SER A 240 19.93 -35.35 -8.84
N GLU A 241 18.81 -35.98 -8.46
CA GLU A 241 18.73 -37.44 -8.28
C GLU A 241 18.77 -38.17 -9.63
N MET A 242 18.22 -37.58 -10.70
CA MET A 242 18.28 -38.15 -12.06
C MET A 242 19.66 -38.00 -12.72
N GLU A 243 20.45 -36.99 -12.38
CA GLU A 243 21.82 -36.80 -12.88
C GLU A 243 22.85 -37.74 -12.22
N LEU A 244 22.47 -38.44 -11.15
CA LEU A 244 23.30 -39.39 -10.41
C LEU A 244 23.06 -40.87 -10.83
N LEU A 245 22.22 -41.11 -11.84
CA LEU A 245 21.93 -42.42 -12.44
C LEU A 245 22.52 -42.54 -13.85
#